data_AF-A0A2M8BZI1-F1
#
_entry.id   AF-A0A2M8BZI1-F1
#
_cell.length_a   1.000
_cell.length_b   1.000
_cell.length_c   1.000
_cell.angle_alpha   90.00
_cell.angle_beta   90.00
_cell.angle_gamma   90.00
#
_symmetry.space_group_name_H-M   'P 1'
#
loop_
_entity.id
_entity.type
_entity.pdbx_description
1 polymer ?
#
loop_
_entity_poly.entity_id
_entity_poly.type
_entity_poly.pdbx_seq_one_letter_code
_entity_poly.pdbx_strand_id
1 'polypeptide(L)'
;MIKHNQELFTFLDNPAVEPTNNRAERQLRPNVIMRKVTFGNRSALGAFNHAVIMSIIQTGILNGSIIDFPGFISKALNFIYGIAKDKVAMN
;
A
#
# COMPACT_ATOMS: atom_id res chain seq x y z
N MET A 1 -11.39 22.78 -9.65
CA MET A 1 -12.21 21.59 -9.94
C MET A 1 -11.90 20.91 -11.29
N ILE A 2 -11.25 21.56 -12.26
CA ILE A 2 -11.04 20.97 -13.61
C ILE A 2 -9.91 19.91 -13.66
N LYS A 3 -8.95 19.95 -12.72
CA LYS A 3 -7.69 19.18 -12.80
C LYS A 3 -7.85 17.66 -12.81
N HIS A 4 -8.89 17.11 -12.19
CA HIS A 4 -9.10 15.66 -12.05
C HIS A 4 -10.39 15.17 -12.74
N ASN A 5 -10.95 15.99 -13.64
CA ASN A 5 -12.25 15.70 -14.28
C ASN A 5 -12.24 14.35 -15.04
N GLN A 6 -11.11 13.99 -15.65
CA GLN A 6 -10.96 12.74 -16.40
C GLN A 6 -10.93 11.51 -15.48
N GLU A 7 -10.45 11.65 -14.24
CA GLU A 7 -10.29 10.54 -13.30
C GLU A 7 -11.60 10.24 -12.55
N LEU A 8 -12.40 11.28 -12.28
CA LEU A 8 -13.67 11.19 -11.55
C LEU A 8 -14.74 10.36 -12.28
N PHE A 9 -14.72 10.33 -13.61
CA PHE A 9 -15.74 9.68 -14.43
C PHE A 9 -15.28 8.38 -15.10
N THR A 10 -14.13 7.84 -14.72
CA THR A 10 -13.55 6.62 -15.31
C THR A 10 -14.52 5.42 -15.28
N PHE A 11 -15.44 5.37 -14.32
CA PHE A 11 -16.46 4.33 -14.20
C PHE A 11 -17.49 4.34 -15.35
N LEU A 12 -17.65 5.47 -16.06
CA LEU A 12 -18.54 5.56 -17.24
C LEU A 12 -17.97 4.79 -18.44
N ASP A 13 -16.64 4.82 -18.59
CA ASP A 13 -15.93 4.16 -19.69
C ASP A 13 -15.46 2.75 -19.34
N ASN A 14 -15.25 2.46 -18.05
CA ASN A 14 -14.79 1.15 -17.57
C ASN A 14 -15.72 0.58 -16.48
N PRO A 15 -16.59 -0.39 -16.83
CA PRO A 15 -17.54 -0.97 -15.88
C PRO A 15 -16.88 -1.82 -14.78
N ALA A 16 -15.58 -2.16 -14.89
CA ALA A 16 -14.85 -2.85 -13.82
C ALA A 16 -14.45 -1.92 -12.67
N VAL A 17 -14.54 -0.60 -12.84
CA VAL A 17 -14.22 0.40 -11.82
C VAL A 17 -15.49 0.80 -11.08
N GLU A 18 -15.49 0.64 -9.77
CA GLU A 18 -16.61 1.07 -8.94
C GLU A 18 -16.73 2.61 -8.96
N PRO A 19 -17.94 3.20 -9.04
CA PRO A 19 -18.13 4.65 -9.00
C PRO A 19 -17.80 5.27 -7.64
N THR A 20 -17.43 4.46 -6.64
CA THR A 20 -17.17 4.89 -5.28
C THR A 20 -15.72 4.64 -4.87
N ASN A 21 -15.17 5.52 -4.03
CA ASN A 21 -13.83 5.37 -3.45
C ASN A 21 -13.77 4.36 -2.29
N ASN A 22 -14.84 3.62 -2.04
CA ASN A 22 -14.98 2.74 -0.87
C ASN A 22 -13.85 1.72 -0.78
N ARG A 23 -13.42 1.18 -1.93
CA ARG A 23 -12.33 0.20 -2.00
C ARG A 23 -11.02 0.77 -1.46
N ALA A 24 -10.60 1.96 -1.91
CA ALA A 24 -9.36 2.57 -1.46
C ALA A 24 -9.47 3.05 0.00
N GLU A 25 -10.62 3.61 0.40
CA GLU A 25 -10.85 4.00 1.79
C GLU A 25 -10.75 2.82 2.74
N ARG A 26 -11.36 1.67 2.40
CA ARG A 26 -11.27 0.45 3.22
C ARG A 26 -9.83 -0.03 3.37
N GLN A 27 -9.01 0.05 2.32
CA GLN A 27 -7.59 -0.30 2.37
C GLN A 27 -6.77 0.68 3.23
N LEU A 28 -7.16 1.95 3.29
CA LEU A 28 -6.48 2.97 4.08
C LEU A 28 -6.89 2.98 5.57
N ARG A 29 -8.11 2.55 5.91
CA ARG A 29 -8.64 2.57 7.29
C ARG A 29 -7.70 1.99 8.35
N PRO A 30 -7.07 0.81 8.16
CA PRO A 30 -6.15 0.25 9.15
C PRO A 30 -5.00 1.21 9.49
N ASN A 31 -4.44 1.88 8.47
CA ASN A 31 -3.36 2.85 8.64
C ASN A 31 -3.80 4.10 9.41
N VAL A 32 -4.99 4.62 9.09
CA VAL A 32 -5.53 5.82 9.75
C VAL A 32 -5.88 5.53 11.22
N ILE A 33 -6.48 4.37 11.50
CA ILE A 33 -6.80 3.93 12.86
C ILE A 33 -5.51 3.74 13.66
N MET A 34 -4.51 3.05 13.10
CA MET A 34 -3.22 2.85 13.76
C MET A 34 -2.61 4.20 14.15
N ARG A 35 -2.51 5.14 13.20
CA ARG A 35 -1.96 6.48 13.47
C ARG A 35 -2.73 7.24 14.54
N LYS A 36 -4.05 7.07 14.61
CA LYS A 36 -4.88 7.67 15.67
C LYS A 36 -4.54 7.10 17.05
N VAL A 37 -4.34 5.77 17.15
CA VAL A 37 -4.06 5.08 18.43
C VAL A 37 -2.63 5.31 18.90
N THR A 38 -1.65 5.28 17.99
CA THR A 38 -0.23 5.36 18.32
C THR A 38 0.34 6.78 18.28
N PHE A 39 -0.49 7.77 17.92
CA PHE A 39 -0.07 9.13 17.57
C PHE A 39 0.89 9.20 16.37
N GLY A 40 0.91 8.16 15.54
CA GLY A 40 1.70 8.10 14.31
C GLY A 40 3.19 7.87 14.54
N ASN A 41 3.99 8.08 13.49
CA ASN A 41 5.42 7.83 13.50
C ASN A 41 6.19 9.10 13.86
N ARG A 42 7.17 8.98 14.78
CA ARG A 42 7.99 10.11 15.25
C ARG A 42 9.33 10.27 14.51
N SER A 43 9.62 9.40 13.55
CA SER A 43 10.83 9.45 12.72
C SER A 43 10.50 9.16 11.26
N ALA A 44 11.27 9.75 10.34
CA ALA A 44 11.14 9.52 8.91
C ALA A 44 11.39 8.05 8.54
N LEU A 45 12.39 7.43 9.18
CA LEU A 45 12.71 6.01 9.00
C LEU A 45 11.57 5.10 9.48
N GLY A 46 10.98 5.40 10.64
CA GLY A 46 9.81 4.64 11.14
C GLY A 46 8.60 4.78 10.24
N ALA A 47 8.37 5.98 9.69
CA ALA A 47 7.31 6.21 8.70
C ALA A 47 7.52 5.41 7.41
N PHE A 48 8.76 5.37 6.91
CA PHE A 48 9.12 4.61 5.72
C PHE A 48 8.96 3.10 5.95
N ASN A 49 9.51 2.56 7.04
CA ASN A 49 9.40 1.14 7.38
C ASN A 49 7.95 0.71 7.52
N HIS A 50 7.14 1.53 8.19
CA HIS A 50 5.71 1.28 8.32
C HIS A 50 4.99 1.29 6.97
N ALA A 51 5.33 2.22 6.07
CA ALA A 51 4.74 2.28 4.73
C ALA A 51 5.06 1.01 3.92
N VAL A 52 6.31 0.54 3.98
CA VAL A 52 6.75 -0.69 3.32
C VAL A 52 5.99 -1.90 3.87
N ILE A 53 5.99 -2.09 5.19
CA ILE A 53 5.31 -3.22 5.86
C ILE A 53 3.82 -3.26 5.48
N MET A 54 3.13 -2.12 5.57
CA MET A 54 1.70 -2.06 5.28
C MET A 54 1.38 -2.27 3.81
N SER A 55 2.22 -1.76 2.90
CA SER A 55 2.09 -2.03 1.46
C SER A 55 2.17 -3.53 1.18
N ILE A 56 3.11 -4.21 1.80
CA ILE A 56 3.28 -5.64 1.62
C ILE A 56 2.04 -6.33 2.19
N ILE A 57 1.71 -6.13 3.48
CA ILE A 57 0.55 -6.75 4.16
C ILE A 57 -0.72 -6.60 3.33
N GLN A 58 -1.02 -5.39 2.85
CA GLN A 58 -2.22 -5.12 2.08
C GLN A 58 -2.23 -5.87 0.74
N THR A 59 -1.08 -6.01 0.09
CA THR A 59 -0.92 -6.82 -1.13
C THR A 59 -1.14 -8.30 -0.85
N GLY A 60 -0.60 -8.82 0.26
CA GLY A 60 -0.82 -10.21 0.68
C GLY A 60 -2.29 -10.51 0.99
N ILE A 61 -2.99 -9.58 1.62
CA ILE A 61 -4.43 -9.68 1.89
C ILE A 61 -5.24 -9.74 0.59
N LEU A 62 -4.93 -8.87 -0.37
CA LEU A 62 -5.61 -8.82 -1.67
C LEU A 62 -5.40 -10.10 -2.49
N ASN A 63 -4.24 -10.73 -2.36
CA ASN A 63 -3.90 -11.97 -3.05
C ASN A 63 -4.30 -13.23 -2.26
N GLY A 64 -5.02 -13.10 -1.14
CA GLY A 64 -5.51 -14.23 -0.34
C GLY A 64 -4.43 -15.02 0.41
N SER A 65 -3.22 -14.45 0.60
CA SER A 65 -2.03 -15.17 1.07
C SER A 65 -1.80 -15.13 2.60
N ILE A 66 -2.79 -14.79 3.41
CA ILE A 66 -2.61 -14.46 4.84
C ILE A 66 -2.27 -15.66 5.73
N ILE A 67 -2.38 -16.91 5.26
CA ILE A 67 -2.11 -18.08 6.12
C ILE A 67 -0.59 -18.30 6.34
N ASP A 68 0.29 -17.70 5.53
CA ASP A 68 1.73 -17.97 5.60
C ASP A 68 2.56 -16.69 5.87
N PHE A 69 2.45 -16.16 7.09
CA PHE A 69 3.23 -15.02 7.56
C PHE A 69 4.75 -15.20 7.34
N PRO A 70 5.36 -16.38 7.56
CA PRO A 70 6.76 -16.65 7.22
C PRO A 70 7.08 -16.59 5.71
N GLY A 71 6.30 -17.28 4.87
CA GLY A 71 6.51 -17.27 3.41
C GLY A 71 6.37 -15.88 2.80
N PHE A 72 5.50 -15.07 3.40
CA PHE A 72 5.29 -13.69 3.02
C PHE A 72 6.43 -12.76 3.42
N ILE A 73 6.97 -12.87 4.65
CA ILE A 73 8.15 -12.11 5.09
C ILE A 73 9.36 -12.43 4.20
N SER A 74 9.51 -13.68 3.75
CA SER A 74 10.56 -14.06 2.79
C SER A 74 10.38 -13.34 1.45
N LYS A 75 9.19 -13.33 0.85
CA LYS A 75 8.92 -12.59 -0.40
C LYS A 75 9.10 -11.07 -0.22
N ALA A 76 8.64 -10.54 0.89
CA ALA A 76 8.78 -9.13 1.28
C ALA A 76 10.26 -8.71 1.37
N LEU A 77 11.08 -9.48 2.09
CA LEU A 77 12.51 -9.24 2.22
C LEU A 77 13.20 -9.30 0.87
N ASN A 78 12.88 -10.30 0.03
CA ASN A 78 13.43 -10.40 -1.32
C ASN A 78 13.04 -9.21 -2.21
N PHE A 79 11.80 -8.71 -2.09
CA PHE A 79 11.36 -7.52 -2.81
C PHE A 79 12.08 -6.25 -2.34
N ILE A 80 12.23 -6.06 -1.02
CA ILE A 80 12.97 -4.94 -0.45
C ILE A 80 14.46 -5.01 -0.84
N TYR A 81 15.07 -6.19 -0.77
CA TYR A 81 16.45 -6.40 -1.22
C TYR A 81 16.60 -6.15 -2.72
N GLY A 82 15.62 -6.54 -3.54
CA GLY A 82 15.59 -6.23 -4.97
C GLY A 82 15.60 -4.73 -5.25
N ILE A 83 14.72 -3.97 -4.58
CA ILE A 83 14.67 -2.50 -4.68
C ILE A 83 15.97 -1.85 -4.18
N ALA A 84 16.55 -2.37 -3.09
CA ALA A 84 17.81 -1.88 -2.56
C ALA A 84 18.97 -2.12 -3.55
N LYS A 85 18.97 -3.28 -4.23
CA LYS A 85 19.99 -3.64 -5.22
C LYS A 85 19.90 -2.75 -6.48
N ASP A 86 18.69 -2.44 -6.93
CA ASP A 86 18.46 -1.54 -8.07
C ASP A 86 18.91 -0.09 -7.77
N LYS A 87 18.79 0.35 -6.51
CA LYS A 87 19.32 1.67 -6.09
C LYS A 87 20.84 1.73 -5.98
N VAL A 88 21.50 0.60 -5.70
CA VAL A 88 22.97 0.54 -5.62
C VAL A 88 23.59 0.42 -7.02
N ALA A 89 22.88 -0.16 -7.99
CA ALA A 89 23.35 -0.27 -9.38
C ALA A 89 23.26 1.05 -10.19
N MET A 90 22.61 2.09 -9.65
CA MET A 90 22.50 3.42 -10.28
C MET A 90 23.51 4.46 -9.75
N ASN A 91 24.48 4.06 -8.92
CA ASN A 91 25.61 4.90 -8.47
C ASN A 91 26.94 4.36 -8.96
#